data_AF-B3TK49-F1
#
_entry.id   AF-B3TK49-F1
#
_cell.length_a   1.000
_cell.length_b   1.000
_cell.length_c   1.000
_cell.angle_alpha   90.00
_cell.angle_beta   90.00
_cell.angle_gamma   90.00
#
_symmetry.space_group_name_H-M   'P 1'
#
loop_
_entity.id
_entity.type
_entity.pdbx_description
1 polymer ?
#
loop_
_entity_poly.entity_id
_entity_poly.type
_entity_poly.pdbx_seq_one_letter_code
_entity_poly.pdbx_strand_id
1 'polypeptide(L)'
;TSDSSIFGSPGYKAHYTVSVNGNAGTLVCCDGLFCDNTGCSMMSIGCGHSSFGSTVPWGNNLATPAVKCKGIPLGAFISFSH
;
A
#
# COMPACT_ATOMS: atom_id res chain seq x y z
N THR A 1 22.04 -19.25 -6.97
CA THR A 1 20.66 -18.86 -7.33
C THR A 1 20.73 -17.41 -7.71
N SER A 2 20.55 -17.09 -8.99
CA SER A 2 20.69 -15.71 -9.48
C SER A 2 19.31 -15.09 -9.49
N ASP A 3 18.97 -14.35 -8.43
CA ASP A 3 17.75 -13.55 -8.35
C ASP A 3 17.76 -12.52 -9.48
N SER A 4 17.09 -12.87 -10.57
CA SER A 4 16.92 -12.01 -11.73
C SER A 4 15.75 -11.08 -11.44
N SER A 5 15.93 -10.14 -10.51
CA SER A 5 15.01 -9.01 -10.39
C SER A 5 15.21 -8.12 -11.62
N ILE A 6 14.26 -8.19 -12.55
CA ILE A 6 14.24 -7.34 -13.75
C ILE A 6 13.85 -5.92 -13.32
N PHE A 7 14.83 -5.17 -12.82
CA PHE A 7 14.68 -3.73 -12.62
C PHE A 7 14.37 -3.09 -13.97
N GLY A 8 13.24 -2.42 -14.06
CA GLY A 8 12.78 -1.72 -15.25
C GLY A 8 12.45 -0.28 -14.91
N SER A 9 12.20 0.49 -15.96
CA SER A 9 12.44 1.93 -16.03
C SER A 9 11.95 2.73 -14.81
N PRO A 10 12.74 3.71 -14.33
CA PRO A 10 12.31 4.62 -13.27
C PRO A 10 11.04 5.36 -13.72
N GLY A 11 9.89 5.06 -13.11
CA GLY A 11 8.64 5.76 -13.44
C GLY A 11 7.34 5.02 -13.11
N TYR A 12 7.37 3.70 -12.98
CA TYR A 12 6.17 2.95 -12.59
C TYR A 12 5.82 3.19 -11.13
N LYS A 13 4.55 3.51 -10.90
CA LYS A 13 3.98 3.82 -9.58
C LYS A 13 2.74 2.98 -9.37
N ALA A 14 2.52 2.56 -8.13
CA ALA A 14 1.28 1.91 -7.70
C ALA A 14 0.43 2.95 -6.97
N HIS A 15 -0.87 3.00 -7.26
CA HIS A 15 -1.78 3.93 -6.61
C HIS A 15 -2.70 3.17 -5.66
N TYR A 16 -2.37 3.20 -4.38
CA TYR A 16 -3.19 2.52 -3.39
C TYR A 16 -4.38 3.39 -3.01
N THR A 17 -5.56 2.79 -3.02
CA THR A 17 -6.76 3.35 -2.39
C THR A 17 -7.21 2.39 -1.29
N VAL A 18 -7.37 2.91 -0.08
CA VAL A 18 -7.90 2.22 1.08
C VAL A 18 -9.26 2.83 1.42
N SER A 19 -10.25 1.97 1.63
CA SER A 19 -11.57 2.37 2.09
C SER A 19 -11.88 1.73 3.43
N VAL A 20 -12.15 2.57 4.42
CA VAL A 20 -12.66 2.17 5.73
C VAL A 20 -14.18 2.29 5.68
N ASN A 21 -14.86 1.15 5.62
CA ASN A 21 -16.31 1.07 5.63
C ASN A 21 -16.83 0.80 7.04
N GLY A 22 -17.66 1.69 7.58
CA GLY A 22 -18.16 1.62 8.95
C GLY A 22 -17.37 2.51 9.92
N ASN A 23 -17.81 2.57 11.17
CA ASN A 23 -17.18 3.45 12.16
C ASN A 23 -16.01 2.73 12.83
N ALA A 24 -14.79 3.00 12.39
CA ALA A 24 -13.61 2.40 13.02
C ALA A 24 -13.40 2.88 14.46
N GLY A 25 -13.98 4.02 14.88
CA GLY A 25 -13.78 4.60 16.22
C GLY A 25 -12.35 5.07 16.52
N THR A 26 -11.40 4.71 15.66
CA THR A 26 -9.99 5.08 15.68
C THR A 26 -9.53 5.41 14.27
N LEU A 27 -8.50 6.24 14.16
CA LEU A 27 -7.86 6.56 12.89
C LEU A 27 -7.12 5.31 12.37
N VAL A 28 -7.46 4.86 11.16
CA VAL A 28 -6.79 3.72 10.52
C VAL A 28 -5.63 4.25 9.69
N CYS A 29 -4.41 3.82 9.99
CA CYS A 29 -3.22 4.12 9.21
C CYS A 29 -2.82 2.91 8.39
N CYS A 30 -2.47 3.10 7.12
CA CYS A 30 -2.00 1.99 6.28
C CYS A 30 -0.68 2.30 5.61
N ASP A 31 0.10 1.23 5.42
CA ASP A 31 1.30 1.21 4.61
C ASP A 31 1.05 0.35 3.38
N GLY A 32 1.43 0.84 2.20
CA GLY A 32 1.41 0.11 0.94
C GLY A 32 2.80 -0.44 0.63
N LEU A 33 2.85 -1.61 0.00
CA LEU A 33 4.08 -2.14 -0.56
C LEU A 33 4.55 -1.22 -1.69
N PHE A 34 5.78 -0.76 -1.61
CA PHE A 34 6.44 -0.01 -2.66
C PHE A 34 7.71 -0.77 -3.04
N CYS A 35 8.12 -0.68 -4.30
CA CYS A 35 9.34 -1.29 -4.79
C CYS A 35 10.15 -0.27 -5.58
N ASP A 36 11.45 -0.29 -5.39
CA ASP A 36 12.41 0.56 -6.11
C ASP A 36 13.64 -0.26 -6.55
N ASN A 37 14.69 0.43 -6.98
CA ASN A 37 15.93 -0.21 -7.44
C ASN A 37 16.73 -0.90 -6.32
N THR A 38 16.33 -0.75 -5.06
CA THR A 38 16.99 -1.33 -3.88
C THR A 38 16.22 -2.51 -3.30
N GLY A 39 14.92 -2.61 -3.58
CA GLY A 39 14.07 -3.71 -3.14
C GLY A 39 12.62 -3.28 -2.91
N CYS A 40 11.86 -4.10 -2.19
CA CYS A 40 10.49 -3.77 -1.79
C CYS A 40 10.42 -3.49 -0.29
N SER A 41 9.61 -2.51 0.10
CA SER A 41 9.42 -2.09 1.49
C SER A 41 8.00 -1.55 1.69
N MET A 42 7.58 -1.39 2.94
CA MET A 42 6.29 -0.76 3.25
C MET A 42 6.47 0.75 3.48
N MET A 43 5.65 1.55 2.82
CA MET A 43 5.62 3.00 2.94
C MET A 43 4.21 3.46 3.30
N SER A 44 4.11 4.48 4.15
CA SER A 44 2.82 5.04 4.52
C SER A 44 2.06 5.57 3.30
N ILE A 45 0.83 5.09 3.14
CA ILE A 45 -0.13 5.56 2.14
C ILE A 45 -1.22 6.44 2.77
N GLY A 46 -1.03 6.83 4.03
CA GLY A 46 -1.88 7.75 4.77
C GLY A 46 -2.68 7.09 5.89
N CYS A 47 -3.47 7.92 6.54
CA CYS A 47 -4.40 7.49 7.58
C CYS A 47 -5.73 8.23 7.43
N GLY A 48 -6.83 7.56 7.78
CA GLY A 48 -8.14 8.17 7.73
C GLY A 48 -9.23 7.36 8.40
N HIS A 49 -10.40 7.98 8.52
CA HIS A 49 -11.64 7.34 8.99
C HIS A 49 -12.54 6.87 7.84
N SER A 50 -12.16 7.14 6.59
CA SER A 50 -12.95 6.86 5.39
C SER A 50 -12.03 6.40 4.27
N SER A 51 -12.15 6.95 3.05
CA SER A 51 -11.24 6.62 1.95
C SER A 51 -9.99 7.50 1.98
N PHE A 52 -8.82 6.86 1.86
CA PHE A 52 -7.53 7.52 1.76
C PHE A 52 -6.59 6.68 0.91
N GLY A 53 -5.47 7.25 0.48
CA GLY A 53 -4.57 6.56 -0.42
C GLY A 53 -3.43 7.44 -0.86
N SER A 54 -2.41 6.81 -1.43
CA SER A 54 -1.28 7.53 -1.99
C SER A 54 -0.64 6.72 -3.11
N THR A 55 0.04 7.44 -3.99
CA THR A 55 0.84 6.86 -5.05
C THR A 55 2.25 6.61 -4.53
N VAL A 56 2.72 5.37 -4.59
CA VAL A 56 4.07 4.99 -4.16
C VAL A 56 4.90 4.50 -5.36
N PRO A 57 6.25 4.59 -5.28
CA PRO A 57 7.12 3.99 -6.29
C PRO A 57 6.89 2.47 -6.36
N TRP A 58 6.78 1.94 -7.57
CA TRP A 58 6.65 0.50 -7.79
C TRP A 58 7.79 -0.06 -8.64
N GLY A 59 8.36 0.76 -9.52
CA GLY A 59 9.35 0.30 -10.49
C GLY A 59 8.76 -0.82 -11.36
N ASN A 60 9.62 -1.60 -11.99
CA ASN A 60 9.20 -2.75 -12.79
C ASN A 60 9.30 -4.04 -11.98
N ASN A 61 8.47 -4.17 -10.95
CA ASN A 61 8.44 -5.37 -10.13
C ASN A 61 7.15 -6.17 -10.40
N LEU A 62 7.27 -7.49 -10.55
CA LEU A 62 6.16 -8.43 -10.66
C LEU A 62 5.65 -8.91 -9.27
N ALA A 63 5.97 -8.18 -8.21
CA ALA A 63 5.45 -8.43 -6.88
C ALA A 63 3.91 -8.31 -6.84
N THR A 64 3.28 -9.01 -5.89
CA THR A 64 1.87 -8.76 -5.61
C THR A 64 1.76 -7.55 -4.68
N PRO A 65 0.99 -6.52 -5.02
CA PRO A 65 0.74 -5.37 -4.16
C PRO A 65 0.07 -5.80 -2.86
N ALA A 66 0.47 -5.16 -1.77
CA ALA A 66 0.03 -5.49 -0.43
C ALA A 66 -0.18 -4.22 0.39
N VAL A 67 -1.14 -4.26 1.29
CA VAL A 67 -1.43 -3.18 2.22
C VAL A 67 -1.45 -3.74 3.64
N LYS A 68 -0.81 -3.02 4.57
CA LYS A 68 -0.85 -3.34 6.00
C LYS A 68 -1.44 -2.16 6.75
N CYS A 69 -2.53 -2.39 7.44
CA CYS A 69 -3.22 -1.35 8.20
C CYS A 69 -3.09 -1.57 9.70
N LYS A 70 -3.04 -0.47 10.46
CA LYS A 70 -3.05 -0.41 11.91
C LYS A 70 -4.19 0.50 12.37
N GLY A 71 -4.98 -0.02 13.31
CA GLY A 71 -6.16 0.61 13.87
C GLY A 71 -7.02 -0.45 14.53
N ILE A 72 -7.99 -0.06 15.34
CA ILE A 72 -8.97 -0.99 15.91
C ILE A 72 -10.27 -0.77 15.15
N PRO A 73 -10.58 -1.55 14.11
CA PRO A 73 -11.81 -1.38 13.36
C PRO A 73 -12.97 -2.02 14.13
N LEU A 74 -13.49 -1.35 15.16
CA LEU A 74 -14.65 -1.83 15.93
C LEU A 74 -15.92 -1.76 15.05
N GLY A 75 -16.14 -2.79 14.24
CA GLY A 75 -17.25 -2.85 13.28
C GLY A 75 -16.97 -2.16 11.94
N ALA A 76 -15.70 -1.85 11.64
CA ALA A 76 -15.30 -1.35 10.34
C ALA A 76 -14.61 -2.44 9.51
N PHE A 77 -14.73 -2.33 8.19
CA PHE A 77 -14.09 -3.21 7.22
C PHE A 77 -13.11 -2.39 6.39
N ILE A 78 -11.91 -2.92 6.21
CA ILE A 78 -10.88 -2.28 5.40
C ILE A 78 -10.83 -3.01 4.06
N SER A 79 -10.97 -2.27 2.98
CA SER A 79 -10.78 -2.77 1.62
C SER A 79 -9.73 -1.93 0.92
N PHE A 80 -8.94 -2.52 0.03
CA PHE A 80 -7.95 -1.78 -0.74
C PHE A 80 -7.92 -2.20 -2.21
N SER A 81 -7.49 -1.27 -3.07
CA SER A 81 -7.21 -1.46 -4.49
C SER A 81 -5.87 -0.78 -4.84
N HIS A 82 -5.25 -1.17 -5.96
CA HIS A 82 -3.95 -0.69 -6.42
C HIS A 82 -3.94 -0.45 -7.93
#